data_AF-A0A1F6WMM8-F1
#
_entry.id   AF-A0A1F6WMM8-F1
#
_cell.length_a   1.000
_cell.length_b   1.000
_cell.length_c   1.000
_cell.angle_alpha   90.00
_cell.angle_beta   90.00
_cell.angle_gamma   90.00
#
_symmetry.space_group_name_H-M   'P 1'
#
loop_
_entity.id
_entity.type
_entity.pdbx_description
1 polymer ?
#
loop_
_entity_poly.entity_id
_entity_poly.type
_entity_poly.pdbx_seq_one_letter_code
_entity_poly.pdbx_strand_id
1 'polypeptide(L)'
;MKKEHIFVTILVILIAGITTLAVVSNQKNNVDKNPVLSLALDKTAQCLVDGGAKFYGASWCSHCANQKALFKKSVKTLPYIECSTGGPGTPQTQVCIDAKIQSYPTWRFTDNTELSGEVSPLDLANKVSCSLDDTSIAELQIQKDELIAKQKSTQATQKSQSTTQD
;
A
#
# COMPACT_ATOMS: atom_id res chain seq x y z
N MET A 1 45.42 -45.89 7.38
CA MET A 1 45.51 -44.48 7.82
C MET A 1 44.71 -43.54 6.90
N LYS A 2 43.37 -43.70 6.79
CA LYS A 2 42.51 -42.83 5.94
C LYS A 2 41.11 -42.58 6.52
N LYS A 3 40.57 -43.49 7.34
CA LYS A 3 39.24 -43.36 7.96
C LYS A 3 39.13 -42.23 9.00
N GLU A 4 40.15 -42.07 9.85
CA GLU A 4 40.20 -41.00 10.87
C GLU A 4 40.16 -39.60 10.23
N HIS A 5 40.90 -39.39 9.13
CA HIS A 5 40.88 -38.10 8.41
C HIS A 5 39.59 -37.87 7.62
N ILE A 6 38.93 -38.93 7.12
CA ILE A 6 37.65 -38.82 6.41
C ILE A 6 36.56 -38.24 7.32
N PHE A 7 36.46 -38.70 8.57
CA PHE A 7 35.47 -38.17 9.51
C PHE A 7 35.75 -36.71 9.90
N VAL A 8 37.01 -36.35 10.10
CA VAL A 8 37.41 -34.97 10.41
C VAL A 8 37.10 -34.03 9.23
N THR A 9 37.38 -34.45 7.99
CA THR A 9 37.07 -33.64 6.80
C THR A 9 35.57 -33.47 6.59
N ILE A 10 34.75 -34.52 6.81
CA ILE A 10 33.29 -34.44 6.71
C ILE A 10 32.72 -33.50 7.79
N LEU A 11 33.24 -33.57 9.02
CA LEU A 11 32.79 -32.70 10.12
C LEU A 11 33.12 -31.22 9.84
N VAL A 12 34.31 -30.93 9.31
CA VAL A 12 34.71 -29.56 8.94
C VAL A 12 33.87 -29.01 7.79
N ILE A 13 33.54 -29.82 6.78
CA ILE A 13 32.67 -29.41 5.66
C ILE A 13 31.22 -29.18 6.14
N LEU A 14 30.70 -30.00 7.05
CA LEU A 14 29.37 -29.81 7.63
C LEU A 14 29.31 -28.54 8.49
N ILE A 15 30.32 -28.29 9.33
CA ILE A 15 30.38 -27.05 10.13
C ILE A 15 30.53 -25.84 9.23
N ALA A 16 31.41 -25.88 8.21
CA ALA A 16 31.55 -24.80 7.23
C ALA A 16 30.26 -24.56 6.43
N GLY A 17 29.56 -25.62 6.02
CA GLY A 17 28.25 -25.55 5.35
C GLY A 17 27.15 -24.94 6.22
N ILE A 18 27.12 -25.28 7.51
CA ILE A 18 26.17 -24.69 8.47
C ILE A 18 26.50 -23.22 8.76
N THR A 19 27.79 -22.87 8.91
CA THR A 19 28.20 -21.47 9.12
C THR A 19 27.92 -20.59 7.90
N THR A 20 28.09 -21.11 6.68
CA THR A 20 27.78 -20.37 5.44
C THR A 20 26.27 -20.17 5.24
N LEU A 21 25.43 -21.15 5.59
CA LEU A 21 23.97 -21.00 5.55
C LEU A 21 23.46 -19.94 6.54
N ALA A 22 24.00 -19.90 7.77
CA ALA A 22 23.57 -18.94 8.79
C ALA A 22 23.87 -17.46 8.40
N VAL A 23 24.99 -17.21 7.73
CA VAL A 23 25.38 -15.86 7.28
C VAL A 23 24.47 -15.35 6.15
N VAL A 24 24.02 -16.23 5.25
CA VAL A 24 23.11 -15.86 4.14
C VAL A 24 21.67 -15.64 4.63
N SER A 25 21.25 -16.28 5.72
CA SER A 25 19.90 -16.10 6.28
C SER A 25 19.66 -14.76 7.03
N ASN A 26 20.69 -13.94 7.24
CA ASN A 26 20.59 -12.73 8.07
C ASN A 26 20.58 -11.39 7.30
N GLN A 27 20.47 -11.42 5.97
CA GLN A 27 20.25 -10.22 5.15
C GLN A 27 18.84 -10.21 4.54
N LYS A 28 17.83 -10.05 5.39
CA LYS A 28 16.52 -9.56 4.94
C LYS A 28 16.04 -8.40 5.81
N ASN A 29 16.96 -7.56 6.26
CA ASN A 29 16.63 -6.29 6.88
C ASN A 29 16.22 -5.31 5.77
N ASN A 30 14.96 -5.40 5.34
CA ASN A 30 14.31 -4.32 4.59
C ASN A 30 14.08 -3.17 5.57
N VAL A 31 15.16 -2.44 5.86
CA VAL A 31 15.11 -1.17 6.58
C VAL A 31 14.19 -0.24 5.79
N ASP A 32 13.10 0.17 6.42
CA ASP A 32 12.21 1.17 5.86
C ASP A 32 13.03 2.45 5.67
N LYS A 33 13.26 2.83 4.39
CA LYS A 33 14.13 3.95 4.01
C LYS A 33 13.68 5.30 4.58
N ASN A 34 12.46 5.35 5.14
CA ASN A 34 11.93 6.49 5.89
C ASN A 34 11.04 5.95 7.04
N PRO A 35 11.57 5.83 8.27
CA PRO A 35 10.81 5.33 9.41
C PRO A 35 9.70 6.29 9.87
N VAL A 36 9.89 7.61 9.68
CA VAL A 36 8.89 8.63 10.05
C VAL A 36 7.66 8.50 9.16
N LEU A 37 7.85 8.44 7.84
CA LEU A 37 6.74 8.22 6.90
C LEU A 37 6.04 6.87 7.16
N SER A 38 6.79 5.83 7.50
CA SER A 38 6.21 4.51 7.80
C SER A 38 5.30 4.58 9.04
N LEU A 39 5.76 5.24 10.10
CA LEU A 39 4.96 5.48 11.30
C LEU A 39 3.73 6.35 10.99
N ALA A 40 3.87 7.40 10.18
CA ALA A 40 2.77 8.27 9.79
C ALA A 40 1.68 7.52 8.99
N LEU A 41 2.09 6.61 8.10
CA LEU A 41 1.17 5.75 7.34
C LEU A 41 0.47 4.72 8.24
N ASP A 42 1.19 4.12 9.21
CA ASP A 42 0.60 3.20 10.17
C ASP A 42 -0.44 3.90 11.06
N LYS A 43 -0.10 5.08 11.61
CA LYS A 43 -1.04 5.91 12.39
C LYS A 43 -2.26 6.32 11.56
N THR A 44 -2.05 6.79 10.33
CA THR A 44 -3.14 7.17 9.42
C THR A 44 -4.04 5.98 9.10
N ALA A 45 -3.47 4.82 8.77
CA ALA A 45 -4.25 3.62 8.45
C ALA A 45 -5.12 3.17 9.64
N GLN A 46 -4.56 3.15 10.84
CA GLN A 46 -5.32 2.83 12.06
C GLN A 46 -6.41 3.87 12.34
N CYS A 47 -6.08 5.15 12.24
CA CYS A 47 -7.03 6.23 12.44
C CYS A 47 -8.20 6.20 11.45
N LEU A 48 -7.98 5.77 10.20
CA LEU A 48 -9.06 5.56 9.24
C LEU A 48 -10.02 4.45 9.67
N VAL A 49 -9.50 3.36 10.23
CA VAL A 49 -10.32 2.28 10.82
C VAL A 49 -11.11 2.82 12.01
N ASP A 50 -10.43 3.50 12.93
CA ASP A 50 -11.04 4.04 14.15
C ASP A 50 -12.10 5.11 13.85
N GLY A 51 -11.86 5.92 12.82
CA GLY A 51 -12.78 6.93 12.29
C GLY A 51 -13.94 6.36 11.46
N GLY A 52 -14.02 5.04 11.27
CA GLY A 52 -15.09 4.37 10.56
C GLY A 52 -15.09 4.63 9.04
N ALA A 53 -13.96 5.04 8.47
CA ALA A 53 -13.83 5.18 7.03
C ALA A 53 -13.93 3.81 6.35
N LYS A 54 -14.43 3.79 5.11
CA LYS A 54 -14.56 2.59 4.29
C LYS A 54 -13.93 2.83 2.93
N PHE A 55 -13.02 1.96 2.54
CA PHE A 55 -12.36 2.00 1.24
C PHE A 55 -12.96 0.92 0.33
N TYR A 56 -13.86 1.33 -0.56
CA TYR A 56 -14.47 0.47 -1.56
C TYR A 56 -13.59 0.43 -2.82
N GLY A 57 -13.31 -0.76 -3.30
CA GLY A 57 -12.57 -0.93 -4.54
C GLY A 57 -12.65 -2.33 -5.09
N ALA A 58 -11.91 -2.57 -6.17
CA ALA A 58 -11.77 -3.90 -6.75
C ALA A 58 -10.30 -4.31 -6.84
N SER A 59 -10.03 -5.58 -6.53
CA SER A 59 -8.65 -6.14 -6.52
C SER A 59 -7.91 -5.98 -7.86
N TRP A 60 -8.65 -6.02 -8.97
CA TRP A 60 -8.14 -5.87 -10.33
C TRP A 60 -8.07 -4.41 -10.82
N CYS A 61 -8.59 -3.45 -10.06
CA CYS A 61 -8.62 -2.04 -10.47
C CYS A 61 -7.23 -1.39 -10.28
N SER A 62 -6.70 -0.82 -11.36
CA SER A 62 -5.38 -0.14 -11.37
C SER A 62 -5.33 1.03 -10.38
N HIS A 63 -6.36 1.86 -10.33
CA HIS A 63 -6.45 2.97 -9.36
C HIS A 63 -6.56 2.48 -7.91
N CYS A 64 -7.22 1.35 -7.66
CA CYS A 64 -7.25 0.73 -6.33
C CYS A 64 -5.86 0.22 -5.93
N ALA A 65 -5.12 -0.39 -6.87
CA ALA A 65 -3.75 -0.81 -6.62
C ALA A 65 -2.84 0.39 -6.30
N ASN A 66 -2.98 1.49 -7.04
CA ASN A 66 -2.24 2.73 -6.77
C ASN A 66 -2.60 3.32 -5.39
N GLN A 67 -3.89 3.41 -5.06
CA GLN A 67 -4.35 3.87 -3.75
C GLN A 67 -3.75 3.03 -2.61
N LYS A 68 -3.74 1.70 -2.77
CA LYS A 68 -3.12 0.76 -1.82
C LYS A 68 -1.62 0.99 -1.68
N ALA A 69 -0.93 1.25 -2.79
CA ALA A 69 0.52 1.48 -2.80
C ALA A 69 0.94 2.74 -2.02
N LEU A 70 0.08 3.77 -1.94
CA LEU A 70 0.34 4.97 -1.12
C LEU A 70 0.56 4.63 0.36
N PHE A 71 -0.07 3.55 0.84
CA PHE A 71 0.03 3.09 2.22
C PHE A 71 1.16 2.08 2.46
N LYS A 72 1.94 1.70 1.45
CA LYS A 72 3.08 0.78 1.58
C LYS A 72 2.71 -0.47 2.40
N LYS A 73 3.46 -0.78 3.47
CA LYS A 73 3.19 -1.92 4.37
C LYS A 73 1.92 -1.75 5.21
N SER A 74 1.47 -0.52 5.45
CA SER A 74 0.27 -0.17 6.22
C SER A 74 -1.02 -0.50 5.46
N VAL A 75 -0.93 -0.88 4.17
CA VAL A 75 -2.07 -1.35 3.36
C VAL A 75 -2.86 -2.47 4.05
N LYS A 76 -2.18 -3.31 4.84
CA LYS A 76 -2.77 -4.43 5.59
C LYS A 76 -3.81 -4.00 6.63
N THR A 77 -3.76 -2.75 7.07
CA THR A 77 -4.64 -2.20 8.11
C THR A 77 -5.83 -1.46 7.50
N LEU A 78 -5.79 -1.13 6.19
CA LEU A 78 -6.84 -0.31 5.59
C LEU A 78 -8.22 -0.97 5.68
N PRO A 79 -9.30 -0.18 5.89
CA PRO A 79 -10.67 -0.68 5.94
C PRO A 79 -11.22 -0.95 4.53
N TYR A 80 -10.55 -1.87 3.80
CA TYR A 80 -10.86 -2.20 2.41
C TYR A 80 -12.06 -3.14 2.29
N ILE A 81 -12.96 -2.82 1.36
CA ILE A 81 -14.12 -3.62 1.00
C ILE A 81 -14.00 -3.99 -0.49
N GLU A 82 -13.96 -5.29 -0.75
CA GLU A 82 -13.90 -5.84 -2.10
C GLU A 82 -15.29 -5.76 -2.77
N CYS A 83 -15.36 -4.98 -3.85
CA CYS A 83 -16.58 -4.74 -4.60
C CYS A 83 -16.73 -5.61 -5.85
N SER A 84 -15.70 -6.31 -6.33
CA SER A 84 -15.84 -7.23 -7.47
C SER A 84 -14.87 -8.41 -7.38
N THR A 85 -15.41 -9.56 -6.96
CA THR A 85 -14.68 -10.83 -6.91
C THR A 85 -14.60 -11.55 -8.27
N GLY A 86 -15.49 -11.20 -9.21
CA GLY A 86 -15.58 -11.84 -10.52
C GLY A 86 -14.67 -11.25 -11.60
N GLY A 87 -14.06 -10.09 -11.35
CA GLY A 87 -13.20 -9.41 -12.32
C GLY A 87 -13.87 -8.22 -13.02
N PRO A 88 -13.20 -7.64 -14.03
CA PRO A 88 -13.78 -6.55 -14.83
C PRO A 88 -15.09 -6.95 -15.51
N GLY A 89 -16.10 -6.08 -15.44
CA GLY A 89 -17.39 -6.30 -16.09
C GLY A 89 -18.36 -7.24 -15.36
N THR A 90 -17.96 -7.84 -14.23
CA THR A 90 -18.87 -8.65 -13.42
C THR A 90 -19.70 -7.78 -12.46
N PRO A 91 -20.89 -8.26 -12.03
CA PRO A 91 -21.67 -7.57 -11.01
C PRO A 91 -20.86 -7.27 -9.75
N GLN A 92 -21.20 -6.17 -9.08
CA GLN A 92 -20.59 -5.84 -7.79
C GLN A 92 -21.05 -6.80 -6.70
N THR A 93 -20.30 -6.89 -5.61
CA THR A 93 -20.74 -7.56 -4.39
C THR A 93 -21.94 -6.81 -3.79
N GLN A 94 -22.86 -7.54 -3.13
CA GLN A 94 -24.09 -6.95 -2.58
C GLN A 94 -23.81 -5.79 -1.64
N VAL A 95 -22.77 -5.89 -0.80
CA VAL A 95 -22.35 -4.81 0.10
C VAL A 95 -22.04 -3.50 -0.63
N CYS A 96 -21.48 -3.55 -1.85
CA CYS A 96 -21.18 -2.36 -2.64
C CYS A 96 -22.40 -1.86 -3.43
N ILE A 97 -23.31 -2.75 -3.83
CA ILE A 97 -24.61 -2.41 -4.43
C ILE A 97 -25.48 -1.66 -3.43
N ASP A 98 -25.63 -2.19 -2.22
CA ASP A 98 -26.41 -1.58 -1.13
C ASP A 98 -25.81 -0.23 -0.72
N ALA A 99 -24.48 -0.17 -0.72
CA ALA A 99 -23.72 1.06 -0.54
C ALA A 99 -23.80 2.00 -1.74
N LYS A 100 -24.38 1.62 -2.88
CA LYS A 100 -24.51 2.45 -4.10
C LYS A 100 -23.17 2.97 -4.66
N ILE A 101 -22.10 2.18 -4.57
CA ILE A 101 -20.76 2.57 -5.04
C ILE A 101 -20.70 2.61 -6.56
N GLN A 102 -20.46 3.80 -7.13
CA GLN A 102 -20.50 4.02 -8.59
C GLN A 102 -19.14 3.82 -9.28
N SER A 103 -18.04 4.04 -8.56
CA SER A 103 -16.70 4.02 -9.12
C SER A 103 -15.70 3.46 -8.13
N TYR A 104 -14.52 3.06 -8.61
CA TYR A 104 -13.41 2.64 -7.77
C TYR A 104 -12.15 3.45 -8.06
N PRO A 105 -11.31 3.71 -7.04
CA PRO A 105 -11.59 3.55 -5.61
C PRO A 105 -12.58 4.62 -5.13
N THR A 106 -13.33 4.32 -4.05
CA THR A 106 -14.17 5.28 -3.33
C THR A 106 -13.96 5.13 -1.83
N TRP A 107 -13.69 6.24 -1.16
CA TRP A 107 -13.68 6.36 0.29
C TRP A 107 -15.01 6.92 0.76
N ARG A 108 -15.65 6.28 1.73
CA ARG A 108 -16.83 6.81 2.43
C ARG A 108 -16.56 6.98 3.91
N PHE A 109 -17.03 8.09 4.47
CA PHE A 109 -16.83 8.44 5.87
C PHE A 109 -18.15 8.34 6.66
N THR A 110 -18.07 8.46 7.98
CA THR A 110 -19.22 8.33 8.89
C THR A 110 -20.27 9.42 8.71
N ASP A 111 -19.88 10.58 8.17
CA ASP A 111 -20.78 11.67 7.77
C ASP A 111 -21.46 11.44 6.40
N ASN A 112 -21.30 10.25 5.80
CA ASN A 112 -21.77 9.86 4.46
C ASN A 112 -21.16 10.64 3.29
N THR A 113 -20.18 11.50 3.53
CA THR A 113 -19.43 12.11 2.42
C THR A 113 -18.49 11.09 1.79
N GLU A 114 -18.09 11.37 0.55
CA GLU A 114 -17.23 10.50 -0.24
C GLU A 114 -16.08 11.26 -0.89
N LEU A 115 -14.96 10.56 -1.05
CA LEU A 115 -13.87 10.96 -1.92
C LEU A 115 -13.63 9.83 -2.92
N SER A 116 -13.69 10.16 -4.21
CA SER A 116 -13.48 9.20 -5.30
C SER A 116 -12.10 9.37 -5.92
N GLY A 117 -11.55 8.27 -6.46
CA GLY A 117 -10.23 8.25 -7.07
C GLY A 117 -9.10 8.14 -6.04
N GLU A 118 -7.86 8.27 -6.52
CA GLU A 118 -6.66 8.18 -5.67
C GLU A 118 -6.56 9.41 -4.76
N VAL A 119 -6.68 9.21 -3.44
CA VAL A 119 -6.63 10.23 -2.40
C VAL A 119 -5.33 10.07 -1.60
N SER A 120 -4.67 11.19 -1.30
CA SER A 120 -3.45 11.18 -0.50
C SER A 120 -3.71 10.72 0.95
N PRO A 121 -2.77 10.04 1.61
CA PRO A 121 -2.94 9.67 3.02
C PRO A 121 -3.15 10.89 3.94
N LEU A 122 -2.54 12.04 3.64
CA LEU A 122 -2.76 13.28 4.40
C LEU A 122 -4.22 13.75 4.32
N ASP A 123 -4.80 13.77 3.12
CA ASP A 123 -6.20 14.20 2.95
C ASP A 123 -7.18 13.24 3.63
N LEU A 124 -6.89 11.94 3.56
CA LEU A 124 -7.64 10.93 4.28
C LEU A 124 -7.54 11.12 5.80
N ALA A 125 -6.34 11.38 6.33
CA ALA A 125 -6.11 11.66 7.74
C ALA A 125 -6.90 12.89 8.21
N ASN A 126 -6.87 13.97 7.42
CA ASN A 126 -7.63 15.19 7.70
C ASN A 126 -9.14 14.93 7.70
N LYS A 127 -9.62 14.09 6.78
CA LYS A 127 -11.06 13.80 6.66
C LYS A 127 -11.64 13.06 7.87
N VAL A 128 -10.83 12.27 8.57
CA VAL A 128 -11.23 11.62 9.83
C VAL A 128 -10.65 12.32 11.07
N SER A 129 -10.08 13.51 10.92
CA SER A 129 -9.50 14.31 12.01
C SER A 129 -8.42 13.57 12.83
N CYS A 130 -7.51 12.87 12.16
CA CYS A 130 -6.41 12.17 12.84
C CYS A 130 -5.50 13.12 13.63
N SER A 131 -5.13 12.69 14.83
CA SER A 131 -4.07 13.33 15.61
C SER A 131 -2.70 12.85 15.11
N LEU A 132 -2.02 13.69 14.33
CA LEU A 132 -0.67 13.47 13.84
C LEU A 132 0.26 14.58 14.34
N ASP A 133 1.51 14.24 14.63
CA ASP A 133 2.55 15.22 14.95
C ASP A 133 3.03 15.96 13.70
N ASP A 134 3.63 17.14 13.88
CA ASP A 134 4.07 18.01 12.79
C ASP A 134 5.04 17.31 11.83
N THR A 135 5.88 16.39 12.35
CA THR A 135 6.82 15.64 11.52
C THR A 135 6.10 14.64 10.62
N SER A 136 5.11 13.93 11.17
CA SER A 136 4.25 13.02 10.40
C SER A 136 3.48 13.78 9.32
N ILE A 137 2.92 14.94 9.65
CA ILE A 137 2.21 15.80 8.69
C ILE A 137 3.14 16.25 7.57
N ALA A 138 4.35 16.70 7.88
CA ALA A 138 5.33 17.13 6.88
C ALA A 138 5.70 16.01 5.90
N GLU A 139 5.94 14.79 6.39
CA GLU A 139 6.25 13.63 5.53
C GLU A 139 5.08 13.23 4.63
N LEU A 140 3.85 13.23 5.15
CA LEU A 140 2.66 12.94 4.34
C LEU A 140 2.38 14.05 3.32
N GLN A 141 2.72 15.30 3.62
CA GLN A 141 2.61 16.41 2.68
C GLN A 141 3.59 16.25 1.51
N ILE A 142 4.85 15.87 1.77
CA ILE A 142 5.83 15.57 0.71
C ILE A 142 5.29 14.45 -0.19
N GLN A 143 4.79 13.36 0.40
CA GLN A 143 4.20 12.26 -0.36
C GLN A 143 3.00 12.71 -1.21
N LYS A 144 2.15 13.59 -0.67
CA LYS A 144 1.01 14.17 -1.40
C LYS A 144 1.48 15.00 -2.60
N ASP A 145 2.53 15.80 -2.45
CA ASP A 145 3.05 16.63 -3.53
C ASP A 145 3.63 15.78 -4.67
N GLU A 146 4.29 14.67 -4.35
CA GLU A 146 4.72 13.66 -5.33
C GLU A 146 3.54 13.03 -6.09
N LEU A 147 2.46 12.67 -5.39
CA LEU A 147 1.25 12.14 -5.99
C LEU A 147 0.63 13.14 -6.98
N ILE A 148 0.49 14.41 -6.56
CA ILE A 148 -0.05 15.49 -7.39
C ILE A 148 0.82 15.69 -8.64
N ALA A 149 2.15 15.68 -8.50
CA ALA A 149 3.06 15.79 -9.63
C ALA A 149 2.89 14.62 -10.63
N LYS A 150 2.77 13.38 -10.12
CA LYS A 150 2.54 12.18 -10.94
C LYS A 150 1.21 12.26 -11.69
N GLN A 151 0.13 12.67 -11.03
CA GLN A 151 -1.18 12.81 -11.66
C GLN A 151 -1.18 13.89 -12.75
N LYS A 152 -0.55 15.05 -12.50
CA LYS A 152 -0.38 16.10 -13.51
C LYS A 152 0.38 15.61 -14.74
N SER A 153 1.46 14.85 -14.55
CA SER A 153 2.22 14.28 -15.68
C SER A 153 1.37 13.30 -16.51
N THR A 154 0.57 12.46 -15.85
CA THR A 154 -0.29 11.46 -16.50
C THR A 154 -1.41 12.11 -17.31
N GLN A 155 -2.01 13.18 -16.77
CA GLN A 155 -3.04 13.95 -17.46
C GLN A 155 -2.49 14.68 -18.69
N ALA A 156 -1.26 15.21 -18.62
CA ALA A 156 -0.60 15.84 -19.77
C ALA A 156 -0.36 14.84 -20.90
N THR A 157 0.01 13.60 -20.58
CA THR A 157 0.19 12.52 -21.58
C THR A 157 -1.14 12.10 -22.21
N GLN A 158 -2.22 11.96 -21.43
CA GLN A 158 -3.54 11.60 -21.96
C GLN A 158 -4.14 12.69 -22.85
N LYS A 159 -3.96 13.97 -22.49
CA LYS A 159 -4.43 15.11 -23.31
C LYS A 159 -3.71 15.17 -24.66
N SER A 160 -2.42 14.80 -24.70
CA SER A 160 -1.65 14.76 -25.96
C SER A 160 -2.04 13.60 -26.88
N GLN A 161 -2.62 12.51 -26.35
CA GLN A 161 -3.06 11.35 -27.14
C GLN A 161 -4.49 11.51 -27.68
N SER A 162 -5.33 12.33 -27.03
CA SER A 162 -6.69 12.65 -27.50
C SER A 162 -6.73 13.65 -28.67
N THR A 163 -5.64 14.36 -28.95
CA THR A 163 -5.55 15.39 -30.03
C THR A 163 -5.00 14.85 -31.36
N THR A 164 -4.68 13.56 -31.47
CA THR A 164 -4.18 12.92 -32.71
C THR A 164 -5.20 11.98 -33.35
N GLN A 165 -6.46 12.11 -32.97
CA GLN A 165 -7.56 11.27 -33.46
C GLN A 165 -8.72 12.16 -33.95
N ASP A 166 -8.40 13.11 -34.84
CA ASP A 166 -9.31 13.83 -35.73
C ASP A 166 -8.74 13.81 -37.16
#